data_AF-A0A7R9JH41-F1
#
_entry.id   AF-A0A7R9JH41-F1
#
_cell.length_a   1.000
_cell.length_b   1.000
_cell.length_c   1.000
_cell.angle_alpha   90.00
_cell.angle_beta   90.00
_cell.angle_gamma   90.00
#
_symmetry.space_group_name_H-M   'P 1'
#
loop_
_entity.id
_entity.type
_entity.pdbx_description
1 polymer ?
#
loop_
_entity_poly.entity_id
_entity_poly.type
_entity_poly.pdbx_seq_one_letter_code
_entity_poly.pdbx_strand_id
1 'polypeptide(L)'
;KLDLALPVQTRQNGSLYLHLFLQSRRLPHWKFWELLHEPTTSYLRTRLTQFQVPLEPTFQLLGKETDDKVKSKGRHLTLPVTHIKSRLTFNVMTEDVELPQYHLPPELVRLITLTQNKEFLPVVQYDFLNNRLRDLVEVTLNHSSMDFTLVYAPISLGKLRLVQHVGTALRSLGGLGFTDKDVDEVKGIFADTNLYLLCLTMFVAAI
;
A
#
# COMPACT_ATOMS: atom_id res chain seq x y z
N LYS A 1 -11.46 3.25 11.63
CA LYS A 1 -10.65 2.26 12.37
C LYS A 1 -11.46 0.98 12.46
N LEU A 2 -10.83 -0.15 12.23
CA LEU A 2 -11.41 -1.48 12.18
C LEU A 2 -10.54 -2.38 13.06
N ASP A 3 -11.15 -3.21 13.90
CA ASP A 3 -10.41 -4.25 14.61
C ASP A 3 -10.28 -5.46 13.70
N LEU A 4 -9.05 -5.82 13.34
CA LEU A 4 -8.75 -6.89 12.40
C LEU A 4 -8.26 -8.12 13.16
N ALA A 5 -9.06 -9.18 13.17
CA ALA A 5 -8.67 -10.46 13.75
C ALA A 5 -7.57 -11.14 12.92
N LEU A 6 -6.50 -11.57 13.57
CA LEU A 6 -5.33 -12.17 12.93
C LEU A 6 -5.42 -13.71 12.92
N PRO A 7 -5.52 -14.34 11.74
CA PRO A 7 -5.52 -15.79 11.62
C PRO A 7 -4.25 -16.41 12.20
N VAL A 8 -4.35 -17.66 12.68
CA VAL A 8 -3.18 -18.43 13.16
C VAL A 8 -2.11 -18.52 12.08
N GLN A 9 -2.53 -18.68 10.82
CA GLN A 9 -1.63 -18.75 9.66
C GLN A 9 -0.80 -17.46 9.51
N THR A 10 -1.42 -16.29 9.66
CA THR A 10 -0.70 -15.00 9.58
C THR A 10 0.28 -14.84 10.73
N ARG A 11 -0.09 -15.29 11.94
CA ARG A 11 0.79 -15.31 13.12
C ARG A 11 1.99 -16.25 12.96
N GLN A 12 1.84 -17.33 12.19
CA GLN A 12 2.89 -18.30 11.87
C GLN A 12 3.64 -17.91 10.59
N ASN A 13 4.01 -16.62 10.47
CA ASN A 13 4.73 -16.07 9.32
C ASN A 13 4.03 -16.26 7.96
N GLY A 14 2.70 -16.20 7.95
CA GLY A 14 1.87 -16.35 6.75
C GLY A 14 1.49 -15.02 6.10
N SER A 15 0.86 -15.08 4.93
CA SER A 15 0.39 -13.90 4.22
C SER A 15 -1.09 -13.62 4.42
N LEU A 16 -1.47 -12.34 4.46
CA LEU A 16 -2.86 -11.88 4.53
C LEU A 16 -3.16 -10.93 3.37
N TYR A 17 -4.36 -11.05 2.80
CA TYR A 17 -4.82 -10.25 1.67
C TYR A 17 -6.11 -9.51 2.03
N LEU A 18 -6.20 -8.26 1.58
CA LEU A 18 -7.44 -7.49 1.58
C LEU A 18 -8.07 -7.58 0.19
N HIS A 19 -9.37 -7.84 0.19
CA HIS A 19 -10.21 -7.83 -0.99
C HIS A 19 -11.21 -6.68 -0.84
N LEU A 20 -11.17 -5.73 -1.77
CA LEU A 20 -12.02 -4.56 -1.79
C LEU A 20 -12.89 -4.61 -3.04
N PHE A 21 -14.19 -4.48 -2.84
CA PHE A 21 -15.20 -4.44 -3.89
C PHE A 21 -15.88 -3.07 -3.82
N LEU A 22 -15.95 -2.39 -4.96
CA LEU A 22 -16.68 -1.14 -5.12
C LEU A 22 -17.83 -1.37 -6.08
N GLN A 23 -19.05 -1.13 -5.62
CA GLN A 23 -20.27 -1.42 -6.37
C GLN A 23 -21.20 -0.20 -6.36
N SER A 24 -21.86 0.05 -7.50
CA SER A 24 -22.82 1.15 -7.65
C SER A 24 -24.12 0.92 -6.86
N ARG A 25 -24.51 -0.35 -6.64
CA ARG A 25 -25.74 -0.74 -5.96
C ARG A 25 -25.44 -1.52 -4.68
N ARG A 26 -26.26 -1.30 -3.65
CA ARG A 26 -26.19 -2.06 -2.40
C ARG A 26 -26.91 -3.40 -2.59
N LEU A 27 -26.16 -4.50 -2.58
CA LEU A 27 -26.75 -5.83 -2.62
C LEU A 27 -27.28 -6.25 -1.23
N PRO A 28 -28.50 -6.83 -1.15
CA PRO A 28 -29.09 -7.26 0.12
C PRO A 28 -28.33 -8.45 0.73
N HIS A 29 -27.77 -9.31 -0.11
CA HIS A 29 -26.88 -10.40 0.27
C HIS A 29 -25.68 -10.39 -0.66
N TRP A 30 -24.50 -10.69 -0.13
CA TRP A 30 -23.28 -10.75 -0.90
C TRP A 30 -22.58 -12.07 -0.67
N LYS A 31 -22.19 -12.74 -1.75
CA LYS A 31 -21.22 -13.82 -1.73
C LYS A 31 -19.97 -13.37 -2.47
N PHE A 32 -18.81 -13.72 -1.95
CA PHE A 32 -17.51 -13.33 -2.52
C PHE A 32 -17.41 -13.66 -4.02
N TRP A 33 -17.77 -14.90 -4.39
CA TRP A 33 -17.68 -15.36 -5.77
C TRP A 33 -18.71 -14.69 -6.68
N GLU A 34 -19.89 -14.34 -6.18
CA GLU A 34 -20.90 -13.64 -6.97
C GLU A 34 -20.46 -12.21 -7.26
N LEU A 35 -19.90 -11.50 -6.27
CA LEU A 35 -19.32 -10.16 -6.44
C LEU A 35 -18.16 -10.13 -7.43
N LEU A 36 -17.33 -11.17 -7.44
CA LEU A 36 -16.16 -11.23 -8.31
C LEU A 36 -16.54 -11.34 -9.80
N HIS A 37 -17.68 -11.93 -10.12
CA HIS A 37 -18.16 -12.11 -11.50
C HIS A 37 -19.17 -11.03 -11.93
N GLU A 38 -19.50 -10.09 -11.04
CA GLU A 38 -20.51 -9.08 -11.30
C GLU A 38 -19.93 -7.97 -12.19
N PRO A 39 -20.55 -7.67 -13.36
CA PRO A 39 -19.95 -6.79 -14.37
C PRO A 39 -19.93 -5.30 -13.98
N THR A 40 -20.61 -4.91 -12.89
CA THR A 40 -20.68 -3.53 -12.39
C THR A 40 -19.85 -3.31 -11.13
N THR A 41 -19.00 -4.28 -10.77
CA THR A 41 -18.20 -4.26 -9.54
C THR A 41 -16.71 -4.07 -9.85
N SER A 42 -16.12 -2.98 -9.36
CA SER A 42 -14.67 -2.81 -9.39
C SER A 42 -14.04 -3.63 -8.26
N TYR A 43 -13.00 -4.39 -8.57
CA TYR A 43 -12.34 -5.27 -7.62
C TYR A 43 -10.85 -4.92 -7.45
N LEU A 44 -10.41 -4.78 -6.20
CA LEU A 44 -9.02 -4.56 -5.84
C LEU A 44 -8.59 -5.63 -4.82
N ARG A 45 -7.50 -6.34 -5.14
CA ARG A 45 -6.81 -7.24 -4.22
C ARG A 45 -5.45 -6.66 -3.84
N THR A 46 -5.17 -6.53 -2.55
CA THR A 46 -3.86 -6.08 -2.07
C THR A 46 -3.36 -6.92 -0.91
N ARG A 47 -2.03 -7.08 -0.79
CA ARG A 47 -1.42 -7.80 0.32
C ARG A 47 -1.29 -6.86 1.52
N LEU A 48 -1.86 -7.28 2.65
CA LEU A 48 -1.75 -6.57 3.92
C LEU A 48 -0.42 -6.86 4.64
N THR A 49 0.15 -8.04 4.39
CA THR A 49 1.44 -8.42 4.97
C THR A 49 2.64 -8.03 4.10
N GLN A 50 3.78 -7.87 4.73
CA GLN A 50 5.09 -7.68 4.11
C GLN A 50 6.13 -8.42 4.94
N PHE A 51 7.05 -9.12 4.27
CA PHE A 51 8.13 -9.81 4.96
C PHE A 51 9.33 -8.88 5.07
N GLN A 52 9.77 -8.60 6.29
CA GLN A 52 10.95 -7.77 6.54
C GLN A 52 11.75 -8.33 7.70
N VAL A 53 13.05 -8.09 7.65
CA VAL A 53 13.92 -8.38 8.79
C VAL A 53 13.56 -7.38 9.90
N PRO A 54 13.25 -7.85 11.13
CA PRO A 54 12.96 -6.96 12.24
C PRO A 54 14.11 -5.99 12.45
N LEU A 55 13.82 -4.69 12.44
CA LEU A 55 14.77 -3.71 12.93
C LEU A 55 14.81 -3.86 14.45
N GLU A 56 15.99 -4.16 14.99
CA GLU A 56 16.15 -4.16 16.44
C GLU A 56 15.73 -2.78 16.98
N PRO A 57 14.94 -2.70 18.07
CA PRO A 57 14.66 -1.44 18.71
C PRO A 57 16.01 -0.81 19.04
N THR A 58 16.26 0.39 18.53
CA THR A 58 17.51 1.12 18.74
C THR A 58 17.80 1.13 20.24
N PHE A 59 18.79 0.34 20.66
CA PHE A 59 19.25 0.34 22.04
C PHE A 59 19.60 1.78 22.38
N GLN A 60 18.85 2.40 23.30
CA GLN A 60 19.22 3.70 23.85
C GLN A 60 20.49 3.47 24.68
N LEU A 61 21.65 3.69 24.05
CA LEU A 61 22.97 3.55 24.67
C LEU A 61 23.25 4.60 25.76
N LEU A 62 22.28 5.45 26.11
CA LEU A 62 22.37 6.48 27.15
C LEU A 62 21.68 6.08 28.46
N GLY A 63 21.24 4.82 28.60
CA GLY A 63 20.74 4.28 29.86
C GLY A 63 21.88 3.79 30.76
N LYS A 64 22.00 4.38 31.96
CA LYS A 64 22.97 4.07 33.01
C LYS A 64 23.21 2.56 33.19
N GLU A 65 24.48 2.22 33.39
CA GLU A 65 24.99 0.90 33.76
C GLU A 65 24.26 0.31 34.96
N THR A 66 23.53 -0.79 34.75
CA THR A 66 23.31 -1.84 35.75
C THR A 66 23.18 -3.19 35.07
N ASP A 67 24.19 -4.05 35.31
CA ASP A 67 24.17 -5.51 35.42
C ASP A 67 23.53 -6.39 34.31
N ASP A 68 24.40 -6.95 33.46
CA ASP A 68 24.68 -8.39 33.37
C ASP A 68 23.52 -9.41 33.40
N LYS A 69 22.44 -9.24 32.61
CA LYS A 69 21.58 -10.38 32.17
C LYS A 69 20.91 -10.19 30.80
N VAL A 70 21.65 -9.92 29.72
CA VAL A 70 21.09 -10.05 28.35
C VAL A 70 22.11 -10.64 27.36
N LYS A 71 22.64 -11.83 27.65
CA LYS A 71 23.44 -12.62 26.69
C LYS A 71 22.67 -13.86 26.22
N SER A 72 21.46 -13.70 25.69
CA SER A 72 20.75 -14.81 25.02
C SER A 72 19.59 -14.42 24.08
N LYS A 73 19.68 -13.32 23.32
CA LYS A 73 18.71 -13.03 22.23
C LYS A 73 19.31 -12.56 20.90
N GLY A 74 20.64 -12.51 20.77
CA GLY A 74 21.31 -11.90 19.60
C GLY A 74 21.67 -12.86 18.45
N ARG A 75 20.92 -13.93 18.20
CA ARG A 75 21.33 -14.94 17.18
C ARG A 75 20.27 -15.31 16.13
N HIS A 76 19.14 -14.60 16.06
CA HIS A 76 18.00 -15.08 15.26
C HIS A 76 17.30 -14.06 14.34
N LEU A 77 17.79 -12.82 14.20
CA LEU A 77 17.10 -11.77 13.43
C LEU A 77 17.73 -11.50 12.06
N THR A 78 18.21 -12.53 11.37
CA THR A 78 18.52 -12.43 9.92
C THR A 78 17.38 -12.93 9.04
N LEU A 79 16.40 -13.63 9.63
CA LEU A 79 15.29 -14.19 8.90
C LEU A 79 14.15 -13.16 8.78
N PRO A 80 13.56 -13.00 7.58
CA PRO A 80 12.44 -12.10 7.39
C PRO A 80 11.19 -12.64 8.11
N VAL A 81 10.53 -11.77 8.88
CA VAL A 81 9.29 -12.07 9.58
C VAL A 81 8.12 -11.27 8.99
N THR A 82 6.91 -11.76 9.25
CA THR A 82 5.68 -11.13 8.78
C THR A 82 5.41 -9.86 9.56
N HIS A 83 5.36 -8.76 8.82
CA HIS A 83 4.79 -7.51 9.25
C HIS A 83 3.43 -7.32 8.59
N ILE A 84 2.53 -6.60 9.26
CA ILE A 84 1.22 -6.24 8.74
C ILE A 84 1.07 -4.72 8.69
N LYS A 85 0.39 -4.22 7.66
CA LYS A 85 0.11 -2.79 7.50
C LYS A 85 -1.03 -2.39 8.44
N SER A 86 -0.74 -1.49 9.37
CA SER A 86 -1.73 -0.85 10.26
C SER A 86 -2.64 0.13 9.52
N ARG A 87 -2.14 0.73 8.44
CA ARG A 87 -2.87 1.71 7.64
C ARG A 87 -2.77 1.36 6.16
N LEU A 88 -3.89 1.49 5.45
CA LEU A 88 -3.95 1.26 4.02
C LEU A 88 -4.82 2.33 3.37
N THR A 89 -4.26 3.03 2.38
CA THR A 89 -4.98 4.00 1.57
C THR A 89 -5.31 3.39 0.21
N PHE A 90 -6.54 3.56 -0.23
CA PHE A 90 -6.96 3.24 -1.59
C PHE A 90 -7.52 4.48 -2.26
N ASN A 91 -7.17 4.62 -3.53
CA ASN A 91 -7.53 5.74 -4.36
C ASN A 91 -8.67 5.35 -5.28
N VAL A 92 -9.69 6.19 -5.39
CA VAL A 92 -10.79 6.03 -6.34
C VAL A 92 -10.81 7.22 -7.26
N MET A 93 -10.79 6.98 -8.56
CA MET A 93 -10.94 8.03 -9.55
C MET A 93 -12.40 8.51 -9.56
N THR A 94 -12.60 9.77 -9.18
CA THR A 94 -13.93 10.37 -9.06
C THR A 94 -14.25 11.37 -10.16
N GLU A 95 -13.29 11.65 -11.04
CA GLU A 95 -13.48 12.56 -12.17
C GLU A 95 -14.24 11.88 -13.30
N ASP A 96 -15.20 12.62 -13.87
CA ASP A 96 -15.86 12.25 -15.11
C ASP A 96 -14.96 12.68 -16.27
N VAL A 97 -14.36 11.71 -16.94
CA VAL A 97 -13.38 11.96 -18.02
C VAL A 97 -13.68 11.07 -19.21
N GLU A 98 -13.75 11.69 -20.38
CA GLU A 98 -13.82 10.97 -21.64
C GLU A 98 -12.42 10.49 -22.04
N LEU A 99 -12.26 9.16 -22.11
CA LEU A 99 -11.00 8.53 -22.51
C LEU A 99 -11.10 7.98 -23.94
N PRO A 100 -10.05 8.15 -24.76
CA PRO A 100 -10.06 7.65 -26.13
C PRO A 100 -10.03 6.11 -26.15
N GLN A 101 -10.98 5.49 -26.84
CA GLN A 101 -11.12 4.02 -26.88
C GLN A 101 -9.88 3.30 -27.43
N TYR A 102 -9.18 3.90 -28.40
CA TYR A 102 -8.08 3.26 -29.14
C TYR A 102 -6.68 3.74 -28.74
N HIS A 103 -6.58 4.78 -27.92
CA HIS A 103 -5.31 5.41 -27.56
C HIS A 103 -5.19 5.58 -26.04
N LEU A 104 -5.60 4.55 -25.29
CA LEU A 104 -5.42 4.54 -23.85
C LEU A 104 -3.92 4.49 -23.50
N PRO A 105 -3.45 5.39 -22.63
CA PRO A 105 -2.09 5.32 -22.12
C PRO A 105 -1.82 3.96 -21.45
N PRO A 106 -0.66 3.32 -21.71
CA PRO A 106 -0.36 1.97 -21.21
C PRO A 106 -0.51 1.80 -19.70
N GLU A 107 -0.27 2.86 -18.93
CA GLU A 107 -0.40 2.89 -17.48
C GLU A 107 -1.86 2.74 -17.00
N LEU A 108 -2.83 3.13 -17.81
CA LEU A 108 -4.26 3.08 -17.48
C LEU A 108 -4.93 1.79 -17.96
N VAL A 109 -4.40 1.14 -19.00
CA VAL A 109 -4.98 -0.05 -19.63
C VAL A 109 -5.26 -1.17 -18.60
N ARG A 110 -4.40 -1.31 -17.58
CA ARG A 110 -4.55 -2.35 -16.54
C ARG A 110 -5.52 -1.98 -15.42
N LEU A 111 -5.89 -0.71 -15.32
CA LEU A 111 -6.72 -0.16 -14.26
C LEU A 111 -8.17 0.05 -14.70
N ILE A 112 -8.38 0.23 -16.01
CA ILE A 112 -9.70 0.46 -16.59
C ILE A 112 -10.34 -0.88 -16.91
N THR A 113 -11.56 -1.07 -16.39
CA THR A 113 -12.44 -2.16 -16.78
C THR A 113 -13.66 -1.55 -17.47
N LEU A 114 -14.01 -2.07 -18.64
CA LEU A 114 -15.16 -1.58 -19.42
C LEU A 114 -16.38 -2.47 -19.20
N THR A 115 -17.53 -1.85 -19.08
CA THR A 115 -18.84 -2.52 -19.10
C THR A 115 -19.29 -2.80 -20.54
N GLN A 116 -20.35 -3.58 -20.69
CA GLN A 116 -20.98 -3.85 -21.99
C GLN A 116 -21.44 -2.57 -22.70
N ASN A 117 -21.77 -1.52 -21.94
CA ASN A 117 -22.23 -0.24 -22.45
C ASN A 117 -21.08 0.72 -22.83
N LYS A 118 -19.83 0.24 -22.82
CA LYS A 118 -18.60 1.03 -23.04
C LYS A 118 -18.34 2.11 -21.98
N GLU A 119 -19.00 2.02 -20.83
CA GLU A 119 -18.71 2.85 -19.67
C GLU A 119 -17.56 2.22 -18.88
N PHE A 120 -16.62 3.02 -18.39
CA PHE A 120 -15.57 2.52 -17.51
C PHE A 120 -16.09 2.39 -16.08
N LEU A 121 -15.72 1.30 -15.42
CA LEU A 121 -15.94 1.16 -13.99
C LEU A 121 -15.03 2.12 -13.22
N PRO A 122 -15.46 2.59 -12.03
CA PRO A 122 -14.63 3.45 -11.21
C PRO A 122 -13.26 2.80 -10.97
N VAL A 123 -12.20 3.53 -11.32
CA VAL A 123 -10.83 3.02 -11.19
C VAL A 123 -10.46 3.05 -9.72
N VAL A 124 -10.22 1.86 -9.16
CA VAL A 124 -9.79 1.69 -7.77
C VAL A 124 -8.36 1.20 -7.76
N GLN A 125 -7.50 1.93 -7.05
CA GLN A 125 -6.08 1.61 -6.98
C GLN A 125 -5.61 1.59 -5.53
N TYR A 126 -4.73 0.64 -5.22
CA TYR A 126 -3.92 0.72 -4.02
C TYR A 126 -2.94 1.91 -4.08
N ASP A 127 -2.93 2.74 -3.04
CA ASP A 127 -2.01 3.87 -2.96
C ASP A 127 -0.61 3.40 -2.55
N PHE A 128 0.24 3.27 -3.56
CA PHE A 128 1.62 2.83 -3.37
C PHE A 128 2.47 3.86 -2.60
N LEU A 129 2.23 5.16 -2.78
CA LEU A 129 3.06 6.22 -2.21
C LEU A 129 2.74 6.43 -0.73
N ASN A 130 1.46 6.37 -0.37
CA ASN A 130 1.02 6.42 1.02
C ASN A 130 1.29 5.13 1.81
N ASN A 131 1.75 4.06 1.16
CA ASN A 131 2.18 2.85 1.86
C ASN A 131 3.61 2.99 2.37
N ARG A 132 3.71 3.23 3.68
CA ARG A 132 4.94 3.53 4.40
C ARG A 132 5.47 2.35 5.20
N LEU A 133 6.79 2.29 5.37
CA LEU A 133 7.40 1.35 6.31
C LEU A 133 7.03 1.64 7.77
N ARG A 134 6.81 2.92 8.13
CA ARG A 134 6.40 3.32 9.49
C ARG A 134 5.06 2.73 9.93
N ASP A 135 4.22 2.33 8.97
CA ASP A 135 2.89 1.77 9.24
C ASP A 135 2.92 0.23 9.34
N LEU A 136 4.09 -0.40 9.18
CA LEU A 136 4.28 -1.84 9.34
C LEU A 136 4.46 -2.21 10.82
N VAL A 137 3.69 -3.19 11.27
CA VAL A 137 3.73 -3.72 12.63
C VAL A 137 4.11 -5.19 12.57
N GLU A 138 5.10 -5.59 13.36
CA GLU A 138 5.54 -6.98 13.46
C GLU A 138 4.42 -7.86 14.03
N VAL A 139 4.17 -9.01 13.38
CA VAL A 139 3.19 -9.98 13.85
C VAL A 139 3.88 -11.03 14.72
N THR A 140 3.61 -10.99 16.03
CA THR A 140 3.97 -12.05 16.98
C THR A 140 2.82 -13.02 17.25
N LEU A 141 3.12 -14.20 17.80
CA LEU A 141 2.14 -15.26 18.07
C LEU A 141 1.00 -14.84 19.03
N ASN A 142 1.27 -13.84 19.88
CA ASN A 142 0.33 -13.37 20.90
C ASN A 142 -0.68 -12.34 20.38
N HIS A 143 -0.46 -11.75 19.20
CA HIS A 143 -1.41 -10.77 18.64
C HIS A 143 -2.61 -11.48 18.01
N SER A 144 -3.74 -11.54 18.72
CA SER A 144 -4.99 -12.09 18.20
C SER A 144 -5.75 -11.10 17.32
N SER A 145 -5.60 -9.80 17.56
CA SER A 145 -6.24 -8.74 16.78
C SER A 145 -5.34 -7.50 16.70
N MET A 146 -5.68 -6.58 15.79
CA MET A 146 -4.92 -5.37 15.53
C MET A 146 -5.81 -4.25 15.00
N ASP A 147 -5.51 -3.03 15.44
CA ASP A 147 -6.09 -1.82 14.88
C ASP A 147 -5.65 -1.60 13.43
N PHE A 148 -6.63 -1.62 12.53
CA PHE A 148 -6.45 -1.38 11.11
C PHE A 148 -7.21 -0.12 10.67
N THR A 149 -6.54 0.73 9.89
CA THR A 149 -7.13 1.95 9.34
C THR A 149 -7.16 1.90 7.83
N LEU A 150 -8.37 1.68 7.30
CA LEU A 150 -8.64 1.80 5.87
C LEU A 150 -9.01 3.24 5.53
N VAL A 151 -8.30 3.86 4.59
CA VAL A 151 -8.47 5.25 4.19
C VAL A 151 -8.91 5.31 2.73
N TYR A 152 -10.00 6.01 2.48
CA TYR A 152 -10.46 6.37 1.14
C TYR A 152 -9.87 7.72 0.74
N ALA A 153 -9.30 7.82 -0.46
CA ALA A 153 -8.85 9.09 -1.02
C ALA A 153 -9.31 9.25 -2.48
N PRO A 154 -10.05 10.33 -2.83
CA PRO A 154 -10.35 10.61 -4.23
C PRO A 154 -9.07 11.02 -4.97
N ILE A 155 -8.94 10.62 -6.24
CA ILE A 155 -7.79 10.97 -7.09
C ILE A 155 -8.25 11.48 -8.46
N SER A 156 -7.56 12.50 -8.97
CA SER A 156 -7.73 12.99 -10.33
C SER A 156 -7.01 12.09 -11.34
N LEU A 157 -7.44 12.10 -12.60
CA LEU A 157 -6.79 11.32 -13.65
C LEU A 157 -5.31 11.72 -13.82
N GLY A 158 -5.01 13.03 -13.81
CA GLY A 158 -3.64 13.52 -13.95
C GLY A 158 -2.74 13.05 -12.81
N LYS A 159 -3.22 13.14 -11.56
CA LYS A 159 -2.48 12.65 -10.38
C LYS A 159 -2.33 11.13 -10.43
N LEU A 160 -3.37 10.40 -10.83
CA LEU A 160 -3.33 8.94 -10.99
C LEU A 160 -2.20 8.51 -11.94
N ARG A 161 -2.12 9.13 -13.12
CA ARG A 161 -1.07 8.87 -14.10
C ARG A 161 0.32 9.17 -13.56
N LEU A 162 0.48 10.32 -12.90
CA LEU A 162 1.75 10.68 -12.25
C LEU A 162 2.17 9.62 -11.22
N VAL A 163 1.25 9.21 -10.34
CA VAL A 163 1.50 8.18 -9.33
C VAL A 163 1.87 6.84 -9.97
N GLN A 164 1.27 6.46 -11.09
CA GLN A 164 1.65 5.26 -11.83
C GLN A 164 3.08 5.34 -12.38
N HIS A 165 3.45 6.47 -12.97
CA HIS A 165 4.81 6.69 -13.48
C HIS A 165 5.84 6.69 -12.36
N VAL A 166 5.63 7.50 -11.31
CA VAL A 166 6.52 7.55 -10.14
C VAL A 166 6.62 6.18 -9.48
N GLY A 167 5.49 5.50 -9.29
CA GLY A 167 5.47 4.16 -8.69
C GLY A 167 6.21 3.12 -9.52
N THR A 168 6.25 3.26 -10.85
CA THR A 168 7.03 2.37 -11.73
C THR A 168 8.53 2.69 -11.64
N ALA A 169 8.90 3.97 -11.65
CA ALA A 169 10.28 4.41 -11.45
C ALA A 169 10.83 3.96 -10.09
N LEU A 170 10.08 4.17 -9.00
CA LEU A 170 10.46 3.74 -7.65
C LEU A 170 10.63 2.22 -7.54
N ARG A 171 9.79 1.43 -8.21
CA ARG A 171 9.96 -0.03 -8.26
C ARG A 171 11.24 -0.44 -9.01
N SER A 172 11.65 0.30 -10.03
CA SER A 172 12.91 0.02 -10.74
C SER A 172 14.16 0.34 -9.91
N LEU A 173 14.06 1.28 -8.94
CA LEU A 173 15.19 1.58 -8.04
C LEU A 173 15.63 0.38 -7.21
N GLY A 174 14.70 -0.49 -6.81
CA GLY A 174 15.05 -1.74 -6.11
C GLY A 174 15.95 -2.66 -6.95
N GLY A 175 15.79 -2.65 -8.27
CA GLY A 175 16.68 -3.38 -9.19
C GLY A 175 18.06 -2.74 -9.37
N LEU A 176 18.22 -1.47 -8.99
CA LEU A 176 19.46 -0.71 -9.05
C LEU A 176 20.23 -0.71 -7.71
N GLY A 177 19.76 -1.44 -6.71
CA GLY A 177 20.42 -1.57 -5.41
C GLY A 177 19.98 -0.57 -4.34
N PHE A 178 18.92 0.21 -4.58
CA PHE A 178 18.31 1.03 -3.53
C PHE A 178 17.62 0.14 -2.49
N THR A 179 17.75 0.51 -1.22
CA THR A 179 17.10 -0.24 -0.13
C THR A 179 15.61 0.10 -0.03
N ASP A 180 14.82 -0.79 0.57
CA ASP A 180 13.39 -0.53 0.86
C ASP A 180 13.20 0.77 1.64
N LYS A 181 14.18 1.12 2.50
CA LYS A 181 14.20 2.35 3.28
C LYS A 181 14.37 3.58 2.40
N ASP A 182 15.34 3.59 1.49
CA ASP A 182 15.58 4.71 0.58
C ASP A 182 14.35 4.95 -0.31
N VAL A 183 13.76 3.88 -0.83
CA VAL A 183 12.52 3.96 -1.62
C VAL A 183 11.37 4.51 -0.78
N ASP A 184 11.26 4.12 0.49
CA ASP A 184 10.29 4.69 1.41
C ASP A 184 10.52 6.19 1.61
N GLU A 185 11.74 6.66 1.86
CA GLU A 185 12.02 8.09 2.00
C GLU A 185 11.55 8.89 0.78
N VAL A 186 11.86 8.40 -0.44
CA VAL A 186 11.40 9.07 -1.66
C VAL A 186 9.88 9.06 -1.79
N LYS A 187 9.19 7.96 -1.46
CA LYS A 187 7.71 7.96 -1.43
C LYS A 187 7.15 9.07 -0.54
N GLY A 188 7.88 9.46 0.51
CA GLY A 188 7.40 10.39 1.54
C GLY A 188 7.36 11.79 0.97
N ILE A 189 8.41 12.13 0.20
CA ILE A 189 8.48 13.37 -0.56
C ILE A 189 7.27 13.50 -1.49
N PHE A 190 6.90 12.44 -2.24
CA PHE A 190 5.76 12.49 -3.15
C PHE A 190 4.38 12.43 -2.47
N ALA A 191 4.26 11.74 -1.33
CA ALA A 191 2.99 11.57 -0.63
C ALA A 191 2.63 12.75 0.27
N ASP A 192 3.62 13.28 1.01
CA ASP A 192 3.44 14.28 2.05
C ASP A 192 3.61 15.73 1.53
N THR A 193 4.22 15.91 0.34
CA THR A 193 4.45 17.26 -0.25
C THR A 193 3.35 17.65 -1.23
N ASN A 194 3.08 18.96 -1.33
CA ASN A 194 2.25 19.51 -2.37
C ASN A 194 2.97 19.45 -3.75
N LEU A 195 2.30 18.91 -4.77
CA LEU A 195 2.84 18.80 -6.13
C LEU A 195 3.39 20.12 -6.68
N TYR A 196 2.73 21.26 -6.39
CA TYR A 196 3.21 22.58 -6.82
C TYR A 196 4.58 22.93 -6.23
N LEU A 197 4.79 22.62 -4.95
CA LEU A 197 6.08 22.82 -4.29
C LEU A 197 7.13 21.88 -4.86
N LEU A 198 6.77 20.62 -5.13
CA LEU A 198 7.67 19.67 -5.75
C LEU A 198 8.16 20.14 -7.12
N CYS A 199 7.26 20.61 -7.99
CA CYS A 199 7.62 21.17 -9.29
C CYS A 199 8.53 22.40 -9.16
N LEU A 200 8.27 23.28 -8.20
CA LEU A 200 9.14 24.44 -7.93
C LEU A 200 10.55 24.00 -7.52
N THR A 201 10.68 23.05 -6.58
CA THR A 201 11.98 22.56 -6.14
C THR A 201 12.76 21.91 -7.29
N MET A 202 12.09 21.13 -8.15
CA MET A 202 12.72 20.53 -9.32
C MET A 202 13.17 21.59 -10.33
N PHE A 203 12.37 22.64 -10.55
CA PHE A 203 12.72 23.73 -11.44
C PHE A 203 13.95 24.49 -10.91
N VAL A 204 13.97 24.84 -9.63
CA VAL A 204 15.11 25.51 -9.00
C VAL A 204 16.36 24.62 -9.03
N ALA A 205 16.24 23.31 -8.81
CA ALA A 205 17.37 22.39 -8.85
C ALA A 205 17.91 22.11 -10.27
N ALA A 206 17.11 22.38 -11.31
CA ALA A 206 17.49 22.19 -12.71
C ALA A 206 18.15 23.43 -13.35
N ILE A 207 18.10 24.58 -12.68
CA ILE A 207 18.82 25.83 -13.04
C ILE A 207 20.21 25.79 -12.42
#